data_AF-A0A1V1TPP5-F1
#
_entry.id   AF-A0A1V1TPP5-F1
#
_cell.length_a   1.000
_cell.length_b   1.000
_cell.length_c   1.000
_cell.angle_alpha   90.00
_cell.angle_beta   90.00
_cell.angle_gamma   90.00
#
_symmetry.space_group_name_H-M   'P 1'
#
loop_
_entity.id
_entity.type
_entity.pdbx_description
1 polymer ?
#
loop_
_entity_poly.entity_id
_entity_poly.type
_entity_poly.pdbx_seq_one_letter_code
_entity_poly.pdbx_strand_id
1 'polypeptide(L)'
;MKPTVRAFTTAPSIALGASRRPAAFRPIDNLSSANYRLVALPPPFLQTRYPQPPCYIQPASRRTMAATGTADLSLIEAAKRAACQQAVKDNFSPSFKYVGIGSGSTIAYVVEAIAALGPEVSAGMKFVPTGAGSTKLIRDAGLTVLQVPDLLIEVGFAGPGTSRQHLDIYFDGADEVDAELNCIKGGGACLFQEKVVSRLSKKFICVADSRKKADRLLTNWAYIPIEVSPIAAELVRQALIDLGSKDPAIRFSPSTTTHLITDNHNYLIDAPFPTLLLNSQADFIDPVRGLWTPDALTAKIRGILGVLEVGIFSGLTGPQATAAGPDIEGVKPVKIYFGKPDGGFETQE
;
A
#
# COMPACT_ATOMS: atom_id res chain seq x y z
N MET A 1 67.41 46.62 29.99
CA MET A 1 68.08 46.43 28.67
C MET A 1 67.14 45.67 27.73
N LYS A 2 67.30 45.83 26.40
CA LYS A 2 66.73 45.03 25.29
C LYS A 2 67.91 44.33 24.57
N PRO A 3 67.77 43.32 23.66
CA PRO A 3 66.73 43.05 22.64
C PRO A 3 66.08 41.65 22.84
N THR A 4 65.50 40.85 21.91
CA THR A 4 65.22 40.85 20.43
C THR A 4 63.98 39.93 20.24
N VAL A 5 62.95 40.07 19.38
CA VAL A 5 62.60 40.88 18.18
C VAL A 5 63.02 40.31 16.80
N ARG A 6 62.18 39.44 16.18
CA ARG A 6 61.83 39.30 14.73
C ARG A 6 61.09 37.96 14.46
N ALA A 7 60.16 37.78 13.50
CA ALA A 7 59.45 38.74 12.63
C ALA A 7 58.15 38.18 12.00
N PHE A 8 57.08 39.00 11.99
CA PHE A 8 56.06 39.24 10.95
C PHE A 8 55.60 38.17 9.92
N THR A 9 54.26 38.05 9.82
CA THR A 9 53.49 38.50 8.62
C THR A 9 52.26 39.32 9.07
N THR A 10 51.49 39.92 8.15
CA THR A 10 50.63 41.11 8.43
C THR A 10 49.13 40.97 8.13
N ALA A 11 48.31 41.83 8.76
CA ALA A 11 46.86 41.98 8.58
C ALA A 11 46.48 42.84 7.33
N PRO A 12 45.19 43.16 7.03
CA PRO A 12 44.44 44.16 7.82
C PRO A 12 42.93 43.89 8.04
N SER A 13 42.29 44.76 8.84
CA SER A 13 40.84 44.90 9.02
C SER A 13 40.31 46.15 8.28
N ILE A 14 39.03 46.17 7.88
CA ILE A 14 38.34 47.33 7.26
C ILE A 14 36.96 47.53 7.91
N ALA A 15 36.52 48.79 7.98
CA ALA A 15 35.47 49.28 8.88
C ALA A 15 34.01 49.21 8.35
N LEU A 16 33.05 49.48 9.24
CA LEU A 16 31.62 49.60 8.92
C LEU A 16 31.34 50.82 8.01
N GLY A 17 30.45 50.62 7.03
CA GLY A 17 29.91 51.67 6.14
C GLY A 17 28.42 51.91 6.37
N ALA A 18 27.93 53.10 6.00
CA ALA A 18 26.63 53.61 6.46
C ALA A 18 25.40 53.19 5.61
N SER A 19 24.25 53.24 6.28
CA SER A 19 22.87 53.12 5.80
C SER A 19 22.58 53.71 4.41
N ARG A 20 21.77 53.01 3.62
CA ARG A 20 21.02 53.54 2.47
C ARG A 20 19.55 53.15 2.58
N ARG A 21 18.65 54.09 2.30
CA ARG A 21 17.19 53.87 2.24
C ARG A 21 16.80 53.20 0.91
N PRO A 22 15.72 52.39 0.86
CA PRO A 22 15.17 51.92 -0.41
C PRO A 22 14.61 53.10 -1.24
N ALA A 23 14.70 52.98 -2.57
CA ALA A 23 14.14 53.95 -3.51
C ALA A 23 12.63 53.74 -3.71
N ALA A 24 11.89 54.82 -3.97
CA ALA A 24 10.45 54.76 -4.16
C ALA A 24 10.07 54.16 -5.53
N PHE A 25 8.99 53.36 -5.53
CA PHE A 25 8.34 52.86 -6.74
C PHE A 25 7.81 54.05 -7.59
N ARG A 26 7.93 53.96 -8.92
CA ARG A 26 7.24 54.85 -9.86
C ARG A 26 6.27 54.03 -10.72
N PRO A 27 5.08 54.55 -11.06
CA PRO A 27 4.19 53.88 -12.00
C PRO A 27 4.78 53.89 -13.41
N ILE A 28 4.39 52.91 -14.22
CA ILE A 28 4.63 52.90 -15.67
C ILE A 28 3.27 53.02 -16.35
N ASP A 29 2.92 54.24 -16.76
CA ASP A 29 1.78 54.49 -17.63
C ASP A 29 2.18 54.17 -19.08
N ASN A 30 1.62 53.09 -19.65
CA ASN A 30 1.48 52.91 -21.11
C ASN A 30 0.61 51.70 -21.46
N LEU A 31 -0.70 51.93 -21.63
CA LEU A 31 -1.60 51.00 -22.32
C LEU A 31 -1.81 51.46 -23.76
N SER A 32 -0.96 50.98 -24.66
CA SER A 32 -1.16 51.13 -26.12
C SER A 32 -2.12 50.05 -26.64
N SER A 33 -3.01 50.42 -27.56
CA SER A 33 -4.15 49.60 -27.98
C SER A 33 -3.76 48.47 -28.95
N ALA A 34 -3.68 47.23 -28.43
CA ALA A 34 -3.62 46.02 -29.25
C ALA A 34 -5.04 45.60 -29.71
N ASN A 35 -5.22 45.42 -31.02
CA ASN A 35 -6.52 45.12 -31.63
C ASN A 35 -6.97 43.66 -31.41
N TYR A 36 -7.83 43.42 -30.42
CA TYR A 36 -8.57 42.15 -30.32
C TYR A 36 -9.74 42.13 -31.31
N ARG A 37 -9.57 41.44 -32.45
CA ARG A 37 -10.71 40.97 -33.25
C ARG A 37 -11.36 39.79 -32.54
N LEU A 38 -12.67 39.87 -32.26
CA LEU A 38 -13.43 38.66 -31.96
C LEU A 38 -13.44 37.76 -33.20
N VAL A 39 -12.95 36.54 -33.05
CA VAL A 39 -13.22 35.44 -33.99
C VAL A 39 -14.52 34.78 -33.52
N ALA A 40 -15.55 34.78 -34.36
CA ALA A 40 -16.80 34.12 -34.04
C ALA A 40 -16.60 32.59 -33.97
N LEU A 41 -17.12 31.96 -32.92
CA LEU A 41 -17.12 30.50 -32.81
C LEU A 41 -18.09 29.90 -33.85
N PRO A 42 -17.74 28.78 -34.51
CA PRO A 42 -18.67 28.08 -35.39
C PRO A 42 -19.84 27.48 -34.59
N PRO A 43 -21.02 27.27 -35.21
CA PRO A 43 -22.17 26.67 -34.55
C PRO A 43 -21.89 25.21 -34.14
N PRO A 44 -22.57 24.69 -33.09
CA PRO A 44 -22.36 23.33 -32.62
C PRO A 44 -22.70 22.30 -33.70
N PHE A 45 -21.81 21.33 -33.89
CA PHE A 45 -22.01 20.22 -34.82
C PHE A 45 -23.18 19.32 -34.37
N LEU A 46 -23.86 18.72 -35.34
CA LEU A 46 -25.01 17.84 -35.12
C LEU A 46 -24.64 16.64 -34.24
N GLN A 47 -25.59 16.23 -33.37
CA GLN A 47 -25.45 15.08 -32.49
C GLN A 47 -25.19 13.79 -33.29
N THR A 48 -23.96 13.28 -33.24
CA THR A 48 -23.68 11.88 -33.57
C THR A 48 -24.35 11.00 -32.52
N ARG A 49 -25.27 10.14 -32.95
CA ARG A 49 -25.95 9.22 -32.03
C ARG A 49 -24.97 8.15 -31.56
N TYR A 50 -24.68 8.12 -30.27
CA TYR A 50 -24.01 6.96 -29.66
C TYR A 50 -24.89 5.71 -29.88
N PRO A 51 -24.32 4.60 -30.40
CA PRO A 51 -25.05 3.35 -30.49
C PRO A 51 -25.39 2.86 -29.07
N GLN A 52 -26.64 2.45 -28.87
CA GLN A 52 -27.05 1.83 -27.61
C GLN A 52 -26.40 0.44 -27.49
N PRO A 53 -25.94 0.02 -26.29
CA PRO A 53 -25.53 -1.35 -26.08
C PRO A 53 -26.72 -2.30 -26.30
N PRO A 54 -26.49 -3.53 -26.79
CA PRO A 54 -27.57 -4.48 -27.09
C PRO A 54 -28.37 -4.87 -25.85
N CYS A 55 -29.65 -5.18 -26.06
CA CYS A 55 -30.61 -5.47 -25.00
C CYS A 55 -30.20 -6.68 -24.15
N TYR A 56 -30.39 -6.55 -22.83
CA TYR A 56 -30.03 -7.57 -21.84
C TYR A 56 -30.97 -8.78 -21.96
N ILE A 57 -30.47 -9.90 -22.48
CA ILE A 57 -31.25 -11.15 -22.59
C ILE A 57 -31.51 -11.69 -21.18
N GLN A 58 -32.78 -11.85 -20.82
CA GLN A 58 -33.18 -12.42 -19.53
C GLN A 58 -32.78 -13.92 -19.46
N PRO A 59 -32.12 -14.38 -18.37
CA PRO A 59 -31.84 -15.80 -18.19
C PRO A 59 -33.12 -16.56 -17.85
N ALA A 60 -33.47 -17.53 -18.72
CA ALA A 60 -34.68 -18.33 -18.56
C ALA A 60 -34.52 -19.42 -17.47
N SER A 61 -35.57 -19.59 -16.64
CA SER A 61 -35.79 -20.67 -15.67
C SER A 61 -34.75 -20.83 -14.54
N ARG A 62 -35.21 -20.76 -13.28
CA ARG A 62 -34.42 -21.20 -12.12
C ARG A 62 -34.26 -22.73 -12.18
N ARG A 63 -33.03 -23.23 -12.19
CA ARG A 63 -32.68 -24.56 -11.68
C ARG A 63 -32.07 -24.44 -10.29
N THR A 64 -32.40 -25.38 -9.41
CA THR A 64 -32.04 -25.38 -7.99
C THR A 64 -30.57 -25.75 -7.78
N MET A 65 -29.70 -24.74 -7.65
CA MET A 65 -28.25 -24.88 -7.42
C MET A 65 -27.79 -24.15 -6.13
N ALA A 66 -28.64 -24.14 -5.09
CA ALA A 66 -28.44 -23.31 -3.90
C ALA A 66 -27.73 -23.99 -2.71
N ALA A 67 -27.74 -25.33 -2.63
CA ALA A 67 -27.31 -26.07 -1.45
C ALA A 67 -25.81 -26.42 -1.38
N THR A 68 -25.11 -26.42 -2.52
CA THR A 68 -23.68 -26.76 -2.58
C THR A 68 -22.78 -25.57 -2.24
N GLY A 69 -23.10 -24.39 -2.78
CA GLY A 69 -22.29 -23.17 -2.56
C GLY A 69 -22.30 -22.66 -1.12
N THR A 70 -23.36 -22.92 -0.34
CA THR A 70 -23.42 -22.53 1.09
C THR A 70 -22.49 -23.39 1.96
N ALA A 71 -22.36 -24.69 1.64
CA ALA A 71 -21.45 -25.58 2.35
C ALA A 71 -19.98 -25.21 2.06
N ASP A 72 -19.62 -25.02 0.79
CA ASP A 72 -18.26 -24.60 0.38
C ASP A 72 -17.83 -23.29 1.06
N LEU A 73 -18.69 -22.27 1.05
CA LEU A 73 -18.45 -21.01 1.77
C LEU A 73 -18.27 -21.22 3.28
N SER A 74 -19.03 -22.12 3.92
CA SER A 74 -18.84 -22.40 5.36
C SER A 74 -17.50 -23.08 5.68
N LEU A 75 -16.98 -23.93 4.78
CA LEU A 75 -15.66 -24.55 4.91
C LEU A 75 -14.55 -23.51 4.72
N ILE A 76 -14.70 -22.59 3.77
CA ILE A 76 -13.75 -21.49 3.53
C ILE A 76 -13.64 -20.56 4.75
N GLU A 77 -14.76 -20.16 5.37
CA GLU A 77 -14.71 -19.31 6.56
C GLU A 77 -14.22 -20.06 7.81
N ALA A 78 -14.52 -21.36 7.94
CA ALA A 78 -13.93 -22.21 8.99
C ALA A 78 -12.41 -22.34 8.83
N ALA A 79 -11.93 -22.56 7.60
CA ALA A 79 -10.52 -22.63 7.23
C ALA A 79 -9.76 -21.35 7.61
N LYS A 80 -10.31 -20.18 7.23
CA LYS A 80 -9.77 -18.87 7.64
C LYS A 80 -9.71 -18.73 9.15
N ARG A 81 -10.80 -19.05 9.87
CA ARG A 81 -10.84 -18.95 11.33
C ARG A 81 -9.77 -19.80 12.00
N ALA A 82 -9.59 -21.05 11.56
CA ALA A 82 -8.56 -21.95 12.08
C ALA A 82 -7.14 -21.40 11.87
N ALA A 83 -6.83 -20.91 10.66
CA ALA A 83 -5.54 -20.28 10.35
C ALA A 83 -5.28 -19.03 11.21
N CYS A 84 -6.27 -18.16 11.39
CA CYS A 84 -6.16 -16.95 12.21
C CYS A 84 -6.00 -17.26 13.70
N GLN A 85 -6.75 -18.21 14.25
CA GLN A 85 -6.64 -18.65 15.64
C GLN A 85 -5.24 -19.23 15.93
N GLN A 86 -4.70 -20.06 15.04
CA GLN A 86 -3.35 -20.58 15.18
C GLN A 86 -2.28 -19.49 15.00
N ALA A 87 -2.44 -18.58 14.04
CA ALA A 87 -1.50 -17.47 13.81
C ALA A 87 -1.37 -16.57 15.05
N VAL A 88 -2.48 -16.26 15.73
CA VAL A 88 -2.50 -15.54 17.00
C VAL A 88 -1.83 -16.38 18.10
N LYS A 89 -2.25 -17.64 18.29
CA LYS A 89 -1.69 -18.54 19.31
C LYS A 89 -0.16 -18.71 19.24
N ASP A 90 0.42 -18.77 18.04
CA ASP A 90 1.85 -18.99 17.84
C ASP A 90 2.70 -17.72 17.96
N ASN A 91 2.13 -16.54 17.70
CA ASN A 91 2.90 -15.30 17.51
C ASN A 91 2.51 -14.15 18.44
N PHE A 92 1.36 -14.23 19.12
CA PHE A 92 0.87 -13.18 20.01
C PHE A 92 1.46 -13.32 21.42
N SER A 93 1.88 -12.20 22.03
CA SER A 93 2.44 -12.17 23.38
C SER A 93 1.73 -11.13 24.25
N PRO A 94 1.38 -11.44 25.51
CA PRO A 94 0.95 -10.45 26.51
C PRO A 94 1.97 -9.32 26.76
N SER A 95 3.22 -9.47 26.29
CA SER A 95 4.26 -8.44 26.39
C SER A 95 4.24 -7.39 25.28
N PHE A 96 3.31 -7.47 24.31
CA PHE A 96 3.22 -6.48 23.23
C PHE A 96 2.57 -5.17 23.69
N LYS A 97 2.93 -4.06 23.06
CA LYS A 97 2.34 -2.74 23.27
C LYS A 97 1.58 -2.25 22.04
N TYR A 98 2.11 -2.50 20.84
CA TYR A 98 1.54 -2.02 19.58
C TYR A 98 1.37 -3.15 18.58
N VAL A 99 0.13 -3.38 18.15
CA VAL A 99 -0.26 -4.48 17.26
C VAL A 99 -0.91 -3.92 16.00
N GLY A 100 -0.32 -4.17 14.83
CA GLY A 100 -0.93 -3.86 13.55
C GLY A 100 -2.06 -4.83 13.22
N ILE A 101 -3.21 -4.31 12.77
CA ILE A 101 -4.37 -5.09 12.35
C ILE A 101 -4.73 -4.73 10.91
N GLY A 102 -4.64 -5.73 10.04
CA GLY A 102 -4.92 -5.67 8.61
C GLY A 102 -6.38 -5.44 8.23
N SER A 103 -6.69 -5.69 6.96
CA SER A 103 -7.99 -5.43 6.34
C SER A 103 -8.58 -6.68 5.65
N GLY A 104 -9.89 -6.67 5.44
CA GLY A 104 -10.62 -7.76 4.77
C GLY A 104 -11.16 -8.85 5.72
N SER A 105 -11.94 -9.78 5.15
CA SER A 105 -12.77 -10.72 5.94
C SER A 105 -11.98 -11.71 6.78
N THR A 106 -10.82 -12.19 6.31
CA THR A 106 -9.95 -13.11 7.07
C THR A 106 -9.47 -12.50 8.39
N ILE A 107 -9.25 -11.18 8.43
CA ILE A 107 -8.74 -10.48 9.63
C ILE A 107 -9.80 -10.29 10.72
N ALA A 108 -11.09 -10.43 10.39
CA ALA A 108 -12.14 -10.54 11.41
C ALA A 108 -11.84 -11.66 12.41
N TYR A 109 -11.30 -12.79 11.95
CA TYR A 109 -10.96 -13.93 12.81
C TYR A 109 -9.67 -13.76 13.60
N VAL A 110 -8.74 -12.88 13.17
CA VAL A 110 -7.58 -12.49 13.99
C VAL A 110 -8.05 -11.63 15.16
N VAL A 111 -8.92 -10.64 14.90
CA VAL A 111 -9.46 -9.77 15.94
C VAL A 111 -10.38 -10.55 16.90
N GLU A 112 -11.19 -11.48 16.40
CA GLU A 112 -11.95 -12.43 17.22
C GLU A 112 -11.03 -13.25 18.14
N ALA A 113 -9.95 -13.83 17.60
CA ALA A 113 -9.00 -14.62 18.37
C ALA A 113 -8.22 -13.80 19.41
N ILE A 114 -7.88 -12.54 19.13
CA ILE A 114 -7.23 -11.62 20.08
C ILE A 114 -8.20 -11.20 21.19
N ALA A 115 -9.44 -10.84 20.84
CA ALA A 115 -10.46 -10.46 21.84
C ALA A 115 -10.81 -11.62 22.78
N ALA A 116 -10.76 -12.87 22.28
CA ALA A 116 -10.92 -14.08 23.06
C ALA A 116 -9.77 -14.36 24.07
N LEU A 117 -8.65 -13.62 24.00
CA LEU A 117 -7.59 -13.66 25.03
C LEU A 117 -7.92 -12.82 26.29
N GLY A 118 -9.03 -12.10 26.28
CA GLY A 118 -9.52 -11.33 27.43
C GLY A 118 -8.87 -9.95 27.61
N PRO A 119 -9.49 -9.06 28.41
CA PRO A 119 -8.97 -7.74 28.72
C PRO A 119 -7.67 -7.78 29.54
N GLU A 120 -7.42 -8.84 30.31
CA GLU A 120 -6.20 -9.03 31.10
C GLU A 120 -4.93 -9.16 30.22
N VAL A 121 -5.09 -9.61 28.97
CA VAL A 121 -4.03 -9.58 27.95
C VAL A 121 -4.10 -8.29 27.14
N SER A 122 -5.29 -7.89 26.67
CA SER A 122 -5.43 -6.89 25.61
C SER A 122 -5.56 -5.43 26.07
N ALA A 123 -5.95 -5.15 27.31
CA ALA A 123 -6.26 -3.77 27.75
C ALA A 123 -5.02 -2.86 27.87
N GLY A 124 -3.82 -3.42 28.02
CA GLY A 124 -2.55 -2.67 27.98
C GLY A 124 -2.07 -2.33 26.56
N MET A 125 -2.71 -2.88 25.53
CA MET A 125 -2.26 -2.82 24.14
C MET A 125 -3.01 -1.77 23.33
N LYS A 126 -2.38 -1.32 22.24
CA LYS A 126 -2.96 -0.41 21.25
C LYS A 126 -2.86 -1.01 19.85
N PHE A 127 -3.97 -0.97 19.13
CA PHE A 127 -4.17 -1.67 17.87
C PHE A 127 -4.21 -0.66 16.72
N VAL A 128 -3.35 -0.86 15.73
CA VAL A 128 -3.08 0.08 14.64
C VAL A 128 -3.74 -0.42 13.35
N PRO A 129 -4.82 0.24 12.86
CA PRO A 129 -5.59 -0.23 11.72
C PRO A 129 -4.98 0.12 10.37
N THR A 130 -5.37 -0.65 9.35
CA THR A 130 -5.04 -0.41 7.93
C THR A 130 -6.27 0.04 7.13
N GLY A 131 -6.96 1.07 7.61
CA GLY A 131 -8.14 1.66 6.94
C GLY A 131 -9.39 1.75 7.82
N ALA A 132 -10.47 2.28 7.25
CA ALA A 132 -11.75 2.49 7.92
C ALA A 132 -12.41 1.16 8.35
N GLY A 133 -12.34 0.13 7.50
CA GLY A 133 -12.87 -1.21 7.81
C GLY A 133 -12.16 -1.86 9.00
N SER A 134 -10.82 -1.84 9.00
CA SER A 134 -9.98 -2.31 10.11
C SER A 134 -10.25 -1.49 11.39
N THR A 135 -10.32 -0.16 11.28
CA THR A 135 -10.66 0.74 12.40
C THR A 135 -12.00 0.39 13.04
N LYS A 136 -13.01 0.02 12.24
CA LYS A 136 -14.31 -0.41 12.76
C LYS A 136 -14.21 -1.76 13.47
N LEU A 137 -13.58 -2.75 12.82
CA LEU A 137 -13.42 -4.11 13.35
C LEU A 137 -12.77 -4.13 14.75
N ILE A 138 -11.70 -3.35 14.95
CA ILE A 138 -11.01 -3.23 16.25
C ILE A 138 -11.97 -2.66 17.32
N ARG A 139 -12.73 -1.61 16.97
CA ARG A 139 -13.69 -0.96 17.90
C ARG A 139 -14.88 -1.85 18.24
N ASP A 140 -15.41 -2.57 17.26
CA ASP A 140 -16.52 -3.52 17.44
C ASP A 140 -16.14 -4.64 18.43
N ALA A 141 -14.86 -5.03 18.45
CA ALA A 141 -14.30 -6.01 19.37
C ALA A 141 -13.90 -5.44 20.75
N GLY A 142 -14.15 -4.15 21.01
CA GLY A 142 -13.81 -3.49 22.28
C GLY A 142 -12.32 -3.17 22.49
N LEU A 143 -11.51 -3.27 21.43
CA LEU A 143 -10.06 -3.05 21.50
C LEU A 143 -9.67 -1.58 21.26
N THR A 144 -8.58 -1.15 21.89
CA THR A 144 -8.10 0.25 21.82
C THR A 144 -7.43 0.56 20.49
N VAL A 145 -8.10 1.34 19.61
CA VAL A 145 -7.51 1.87 18.37
C VAL A 145 -6.46 2.96 18.66
N LEU A 146 -5.35 2.93 17.93
CA LEU A 146 -4.37 4.01 17.82
C LEU A 146 -4.03 4.23 16.34
N GLN A 147 -4.15 5.44 15.81
CA GLN A 147 -3.83 5.71 14.41
C GLN A 147 -2.31 5.91 14.21
N VAL A 148 -1.80 5.70 12.99
CA VAL A 148 -0.37 5.82 12.69
C VAL A 148 0.24 7.20 13.09
N PRO A 149 -0.42 8.36 12.87
CA PRO A 149 0.11 9.64 13.34
C PRO A 149 0.23 9.72 14.86
N ASP A 150 -0.77 9.23 15.60
CA ASP A 150 -0.80 9.23 17.07
C ASP A 150 0.28 8.29 17.64
N LEU A 151 0.48 7.14 17.01
CA LEU A 151 1.58 6.21 17.31
C LEU A 151 2.94 6.91 17.22
N LEU A 152 3.22 7.59 16.11
CA LEU A 152 4.52 8.25 15.88
C LEU A 152 4.75 9.41 16.86
N ILE A 153 3.69 10.04 17.36
CA ILE A 153 3.75 10.99 18.47
C ILE A 153 4.05 10.28 19.79
N GLU A 154 3.41 9.15 20.09
CA GLU A 154 3.57 8.40 21.35
C GLU A 154 4.94 7.70 21.47
N VAL A 155 5.52 7.20 20.38
CA VAL A 155 6.87 6.62 20.39
C VAL A 155 7.99 7.66 20.24
N GLY A 156 7.63 8.87 19.79
CA GLY A 156 8.58 9.90 19.40
C GLY A 156 9.24 9.66 18.04
N PHE A 157 9.76 10.72 17.43
CA PHE A 157 10.42 10.63 16.14
C PHE A 157 11.75 9.87 16.24
N ALA A 158 11.82 8.72 15.56
CA ALA A 158 13.03 7.93 15.38
C ALA A 158 14.11 8.76 14.66
N GLY A 159 15.19 9.10 15.39
CA GLY A 159 16.34 9.80 14.84
C GLY A 159 17.15 8.93 13.84
N PRO A 160 18.05 9.54 13.04
CA PRO A 160 18.95 8.79 12.16
C PRO A 160 19.69 7.69 12.92
N GLY A 161 19.77 6.49 12.36
CA GLY A 161 20.39 5.35 13.05
C GLY A 161 19.50 4.63 14.09
N THR A 162 18.21 4.97 14.21
CA THR A 162 17.26 4.22 15.06
C THR A 162 16.16 3.54 14.23
N SER A 163 15.77 2.31 14.62
CA SER A 163 14.78 1.53 13.88
C SER A 163 13.38 2.14 13.96
N ARG A 164 12.68 2.18 12.82
CA ARG A 164 11.30 2.67 12.67
C ARG A 164 10.24 1.57 12.90
N GLN A 165 10.68 0.36 13.23
CA GLN A 165 9.80 -0.79 13.47
C GLN A 165 9.26 -0.76 14.90
N HIS A 166 8.30 0.13 15.14
CA HIS A 166 7.70 0.36 16.45
C HIS A 166 6.63 -0.68 16.85
N LEU A 167 5.91 -1.26 15.88
CA LEU A 167 4.92 -2.32 16.12
C LEU A 167 5.61 -3.64 16.43
N ASP A 168 5.12 -4.34 17.45
CA ASP A 168 5.66 -5.64 17.87
C ASP A 168 5.32 -6.74 16.86
N ILE A 169 4.11 -6.66 16.29
CA ILE A 169 3.58 -7.58 15.29
C ILE A 169 2.50 -6.88 14.45
N TYR A 170 2.30 -7.36 13.23
CA TYR A 170 1.20 -7.00 12.35
C TYR A 170 0.62 -8.28 11.72
N PHE A 171 -0.71 -8.37 11.69
CA PHE A 171 -1.44 -9.46 11.05
C PHE A 171 -2.26 -8.93 9.88
N ASP A 172 -2.13 -9.50 8.69
CA ASP A 172 -2.95 -9.12 7.52
C ASP A 172 -3.19 -10.29 6.54
N GLY A 173 -4.20 -10.16 5.68
CA GLY A 173 -4.45 -11.07 4.57
C GLY A 173 -3.71 -10.70 3.29
N ALA A 174 -3.70 -11.65 2.35
CA ALA A 174 -3.16 -11.48 1.00
C ALA A 174 -4.19 -11.87 -0.08
N ASP A 175 -4.11 -11.21 -1.22
CA ASP A 175 -4.88 -11.53 -2.41
C ASP A 175 -4.24 -12.68 -3.22
N GLU A 176 -2.92 -12.85 -3.11
CA GLU A 176 -2.12 -13.99 -3.57
C GLU A 176 -0.76 -14.01 -2.85
N VAL A 177 -0.11 -15.17 -2.77
CA VAL A 177 1.18 -15.41 -2.11
C VAL A 177 2.01 -16.38 -2.97
N ASP A 178 3.32 -16.12 -3.14
CA ASP A 178 4.24 -17.01 -3.87
C ASP A 178 5.16 -17.89 -2.98
N ALA A 179 5.99 -18.70 -3.62
CA ALA A 179 6.95 -19.59 -2.97
C ALA A 179 8.02 -18.87 -2.13
N GLU A 180 8.26 -17.58 -2.33
CA GLU A 180 9.23 -16.76 -1.59
C GLU A 180 8.58 -15.89 -0.50
N LEU A 181 7.31 -16.10 -0.19
CA LEU A 181 6.47 -15.25 0.69
C LEU A 181 6.20 -13.84 0.16
N ASN A 182 6.45 -13.56 -1.12
CA ASN A 182 6.03 -12.28 -1.70
C ASN A 182 4.50 -12.33 -1.89
N CYS A 183 3.79 -11.22 -1.63
CA CYS A 183 2.33 -11.19 -1.69
C CYS A 183 1.81 -10.13 -2.67
N ILE A 184 0.65 -10.39 -3.28
CA ILE A 184 -0.23 -9.33 -3.79
C ILE A 184 -1.27 -8.99 -2.72
N LYS A 185 -1.51 -7.69 -2.53
CA LYS A 185 -2.54 -7.10 -1.66
C LYS A 185 -3.17 -5.90 -2.37
N GLY A 186 -4.35 -5.47 -1.91
CA GLY A 186 -5.08 -4.33 -2.45
C GLY A 186 -6.36 -4.66 -3.21
N GLY A 187 -6.82 -5.90 -3.20
CA GLY A 187 -8.19 -6.28 -3.58
C GLY A 187 -9.21 -5.46 -2.79
N GLY A 188 -8.99 -5.27 -1.48
CA GLY A 188 -9.78 -4.38 -0.62
C GLY A 188 -9.51 -2.87 -0.73
N ALA A 189 -8.61 -2.44 -1.63
CA ALA A 189 -8.21 -1.03 -1.84
C ALA A 189 -7.59 -0.28 -0.62
N CYS A 190 -7.08 -1.00 0.39
CA CYS A 190 -6.39 -0.41 1.56
C CYS A 190 -4.85 -0.40 1.45
N LEU A 191 -4.28 -0.80 0.31
CA LEU A 191 -2.87 -1.24 0.15
C LEU A 191 -1.81 -0.27 0.68
N PHE A 192 -2.04 1.04 0.57
CA PHE A 192 -1.09 2.05 1.07
C PHE A 192 -0.99 2.01 2.60
N GLN A 193 -2.12 1.97 3.32
CA GLN A 193 -2.12 1.91 4.79
C GLN A 193 -1.63 0.55 5.29
N GLU A 194 -1.99 -0.53 4.59
CA GLU A 194 -1.44 -1.87 4.81
C GLU A 194 0.10 -1.86 4.77
N LYS A 195 0.71 -1.22 3.76
CA LYS A 195 2.18 -1.17 3.66
C LYS A 195 2.83 -0.20 4.64
N VAL A 196 2.18 0.90 5.01
CA VAL A 196 2.67 1.76 6.09
C VAL A 196 2.75 0.98 7.41
N VAL A 197 1.70 0.23 7.76
CA VAL A 197 1.68 -0.61 8.97
C VAL A 197 2.69 -1.76 8.88
N SER A 198 2.87 -2.38 7.71
CA SER A 198 3.90 -3.43 7.52
C SER A 198 5.31 -2.90 7.76
N ARG A 199 5.65 -1.72 7.21
CA ARG A 199 6.98 -1.08 7.34
C ARG A 199 7.33 -0.75 8.79
N LEU A 200 6.33 -0.32 9.56
CA LEU A 200 6.46 -0.01 10.98
C LEU A 200 6.51 -1.26 11.89
N SER A 201 6.52 -2.49 11.35
CA SER A 201 6.38 -3.72 12.14
C SER A 201 7.65 -4.59 12.19
N LYS A 202 7.99 -5.05 13.41
CA LYS A 202 9.11 -6.00 13.66
C LYS A 202 8.83 -7.39 13.08
N LYS A 203 7.56 -7.78 13.03
CA LYS A 203 7.05 -9.02 12.42
C LYS A 203 5.76 -8.73 11.65
N PHE A 204 5.64 -9.27 10.45
CA PHE A 204 4.38 -9.35 9.71
C PHE A 204 4.02 -10.83 9.55
N ILE A 205 2.85 -11.24 10.06
CA ILE A 205 2.27 -12.57 9.88
C ILE A 205 1.12 -12.45 8.88
N CYS A 206 1.16 -13.22 7.80
CA CYS A 206 0.04 -13.25 6.86
C CYS A 206 -0.93 -14.40 7.19
N VAL A 207 -2.23 -14.16 7.02
CA VAL A 207 -3.30 -15.16 7.22
C VAL A 207 -4.22 -15.21 6.01
N ALA A 208 -4.41 -16.39 5.43
CA ALA A 208 -5.13 -16.58 4.18
C ALA A 208 -5.88 -17.91 4.17
N ASP A 209 -6.72 -18.13 3.15
CA ASP A 209 -7.21 -19.47 2.79
C ASP A 209 -6.31 -20.10 1.71
N SER A 210 -6.32 -21.42 1.58
CA SER A 210 -5.37 -22.16 0.73
C SER A 210 -5.42 -21.82 -0.75
N ARG A 211 -6.50 -21.19 -1.26
CA ARG A 211 -6.59 -20.74 -2.67
C ARG A 211 -5.67 -19.55 -2.96
N LYS A 212 -5.19 -18.87 -1.91
CA LYS A 212 -4.26 -17.74 -1.99
C LYS A 212 -2.80 -18.16 -2.18
N LYS A 213 -2.47 -19.44 -2.01
CA LYS A 213 -1.13 -19.97 -2.26
C LYS A 213 -0.94 -20.24 -3.76
N ALA A 214 0.16 -19.78 -4.32
CA ALA A 214 0.60 -20.05 -5.68
C ALA A 214 2.12 -20.31 -5.69
N ASP A 215 2.65 -20.89 -6.78
CA ASP A 215 4.10 -20.99 -6.96
C ASP A 215 4.73 -19.61 -7.27
N ARG A 216 3.95 -18.72 -7.90
CA ARG A 216 4.34 -17.41 -8.44
C ARG A 216 3.19 -16.42 -8.33
N LEU A 217 3.51 -15.14 -8.14
CA LEU A 217 2.52 -14.08 -8.25
C LEU A 217 2.01 -13.92 -9.69
N LEU A 218 0.75 -13.53 -9.82
CA LEU A 218 -0.08 -13.53 -11.02
C LEU A 218 -0.29 -14.93 -11.64
N THR A 219 -0.72 -15.90 -10.81
CA THR A 219 -1.11 -17.26 -11.24
C THR A 219 -2.60 -17.52 -11.02
N ASN A 220 -3.06 -17.36 -9.77
CA ASN A 220 -4.45 -17.49 -9.33
C ASN A 220 -5.15 -16.11 -9.25
N TRP A 221 -4.37 -15.03 -9.10
CA TRP A 221 -4.84 -13.65 -9.09
C TRP A 221 -4.45 -12.91 -10.38
N ALA A 222 -5.28 -11.97 -10.83
CA ALA A 222 -5.26 -11.50 -12.23
C ALA A 222 -4.53 -10.16 -12.46
N TYR A 223 -4.26 -9.37 -11.42
CA TYR A 223 -3.74 -8.00 -11.56
C TYR A 223 -2.98 -7.52 -10.32
N ILE A 224 -2.07 -6.57 -10.51
CA ILE A 224 -1.46 -5.82 -9.41
C ILE A 224 -2.32 -4.57 -9.16
N PRO A 225 -2.92 -4.39 -7.96
CA PRO A 225 -3.56 -3.13 -7.58
C PRO A 225 -2.50 -2.04 -7.38
N ILE A 226 -2.73 -0.80 -7.81
CA ILE A 226 -1.77 0.30 -7.71
C ILE A 226 -2.54 1.56 -7.29
N GLU A 227 -2.15 2.18 -6.19
CA GLU A 227 -2.79 3.42 -5.72
C GLU A 227 -2.13 4.64 -6.39
N VAL A 228 -2.93 5.48 -7.05
CA VAL A 228 -2.48 6.56 -7.93
C VAL A 228 -3.21 7.87 -7.67
N SER A 229 -2.49 8.98 -7.84
CA SER A 229 -3.08 10.32 -7.70
C SER A 229 -4.12 10.54 -8.81
N PRO A 230 -5.36 10.97 -8.50
CA PRO A 230 -6.43 11.07 -9.50
C PRO A 230 -6.08 11.89 -10.75
N ILE A 231 -5.28 12.96 -10.58
CA ILE A 231 -4.83 13.82 -11.70
C ILE A 231 -3.82 13.12 -12.64
N ALA A 232 -3.13 12.09 -12.15
CA ALA A 232 -2.09 11.36 -12.88
C ALA A 232 -2.55 9.97 -13.35
N ALA A 233 -3.78 9.55 -13.08
CA ALA A 233 -4.23 8.18 -13.29
C ALA A 233 -4.03 7.68 -14.73
N GLU A 234 -4.41 8.47 -15.75
CA GLU A 234 -4.18 8.11 -17.16
C GLU A 234 -2.69 8.12 -17.56
N LEU A 235 -1.87 9.00 -16.96
CA LEU A 235 -0.41 9.02 -17.19
C LEU A 235 0.22 7.72 -16.65
N VAL A 236 -0.16 7.30 -15.45
CA VAL A 236 0.29 6.03 -14.89
C VAL A 236 -0.26 4.84 -15.69
N ARG A 237 -1.52 4.91 -16.13
CA ARG A 237 -2.14 3.85 -16.96
C ARG A 237 -1.38 3.62 -18.26
N GLN A 238 -0.96 4.68 -18.96
CA GLN A 238 -0.11 4.56 -20.15
C GLN A 238 1.27 3.98 -19.81
N ALA A 239 1.95 4.52 -18.79
CA ALA A 239 3.28 4.03 -18.39
C ALA A 239 3.28 2.56 -17.93
N LEU A 240 2.14 2.03 -17.45
CA LEU A 240 1.97 0.61 -17.14
C LEU A 240 1.83 -0.26 -18.40
N ILE A 241 1.18 0.23 -19.46
CA ILE A 241 1.17 -0.43 -20.79
C ILE A 241 2.61 -0.51 -21.31
N ASP A 242 3.36 0.59 -21.21
CA ASP A 242 4.75 0.68 -21.67
C ASP A 242 5.70 -0.26 -20.89
N LEU A 243 5.34 -0.70 -19.68
CA LEU A 243 6.04 -1.71 -18.89
C LEU A 243 5.60 -3.17 -19.15
N GLY A 244 4.58 -3.38 -20.00
CA GLY A 244 4.06 -4.71 -20.36
C GLY A 244 2.75 -5.13 -19.66
N SER A 245 2.03 -4.20 -19.00
CA SER A 245 0.66 -4.46 -18.54
C SER A 245 -0.29 -4.55 -19.74
N LYS A 246 -1.09 -5.61 -19.82
CA LYS A 246 -1.90 -5.93 -21.01
C LYS A 246 -3.08 -4.98 -21.22
N ASP A 247 -3.79 -4.69 -20.14
CA ASP A 247 -4.96 -3.80 -20.11
C ASP A 247 -5.14 -3.22 -18.69
N PRO A 248 -4.29 -2.26 -18.27
CA PRO A 248 -4.42 -1.63 -16.96
C PRO A 248 -5.66 -0.71 -16.94
N ALA A 249 -6.54 -0.91 -15.96
CA ALA A 249 -7.81 -0.20 -15.86
C ALA A 249 -7.93 0.58 -14.53
N ILE A 250 -8.42 1.83 -14.58
CA ILE A 250 -8.77 2.58 -13.36
C ILE A 250 -10.01 1.92 -12.74
N ARG A 251 -9.85 1.34 -11.55
CA ARG A 251 -10.87 0.53 -10.89
C ARG A 251 -12.15 1.31 -10.68
N PHE A 252 -13.28 0.75 -11.08
CA PHE A 252 -14.61 1.30 -10.77
C PHE A 252 -15.07 0.86 -9.38
N SER A 253 -15.89 1.71 -8.75
CA SER A 253 -16.57 1.36 -7.51
C SER A 253 -17.57 0.22 -7.74
N PRO A 254 -17.68 -0.77 -6.83
CA PRO A 254 -18.71 -1.80 -6.92
C PRO A 254 -20.12 -1.28 -6.56
N SER A 255 -20.24 -0.06 -6.03
CA SER A 255 -21.50 0.53 -5.55
C SER A 255 -21.93 1.80 -6.30
N THR A 256 -21.09 2.37 -7.16
CA THR A 256 -21.38 3.59 -7.92
C THR A 256 -20.82 3.50 -9.35
N THR A 257 -21.32 4.32 -10.26
CA THR A 257 -20.83 4.41 -11.66
C THR A 257 -19.53 5.22 -11.81
N THR A 258 -18.80 5.45 -10.71
CA THR A 258 -17.57 6.26 -10.65
C THR A 258 -16.35 5.37 -10.44
N HIS A 259 -15.15 5.93 -10.64
CA HIS A 259 -13.93 5.30 -10.15
C HIS A 259 -14.01 5.08 -8.63
N LEU A 260 -13.34 4.04 -8.15
CA LEU A 260 -13.16 3.76 -6.73
C LEU A 260 -12.22 4.81 -6.14
N ILE A 261 -12.59 5.34 -4.98
CA ILE A 261 -11.80 6.28 -4.18
C ILE A 261 -11.31 5.52 -2.94
N THR A 262 -10.01 5.57 -2.64
CA THR A 262 -9.42 4.92 -1.46
C THR A 262 -9.68 5.73 -0.18
N ASP A 263 -9.44 5.14 0.99
CA ASP A 263 -9.45 5.88 2.27
C ASP A 263 -8.49 7.09 2.26
N ASN A 264 -7.46 7.06 1.41
CA ASN A 264 -6.48 8.16 1.22
C ASN A 264 -6.90 9.16 0.12
N HIS A 265 -8.13 9.05 -0.40
CA HIS A 265 -8.73 9.91 -1.44
C HIS A 265 -8.04 9.82 -2.82
N ASN A 266 -7.35 8.71 -3.09
CA ASN A 266 -6.72 8.40 -4.38
C ASN A 266 -7.60 7.50 -5.26
N TYR A 267 -7.20 7.28 -6.50
CA TYR A 267 -7.74 6.22 -7.35
C TYR A 267 -6.91 4.93 -7.25
N LEU A 268 -7.48 3.81 -7.69
CA LEU A 268 -6.75 2.56 -7.91
C LEU A 268 -6.70 2.22 -9.40
N ILE A 269 -5.57 1.66 -9.86
CA ILE A 269 -5.45 0.97 -11.14
C ILE A 269 -5.22 -0.51 -10.88
N ASP A 270 -5.95 -1.37 -11.57
CA ASP A 270 -5.69 -2.80 -11.61
C ASP A 270 -4.89 -3.12 -12.88
N ALA A 271 -3.64 -3.55 -12.71
CA ALA A 271 -2.69 -3.75 -13.81
C ALA A 271 -2.38 -5.25 -14.05
N PRO A 272 -2.93 -5.88 -15.11
CA PRO A 272 -2.68 -7.27 -15.45
C PRO A 272 -1.38 -7.46 -16.24
N PHE A 273 -0.33 -7.93 -15.56
CA PHE A 273 0.95 -8.35 -16.14
C PHE A 273 0.97 -9.86 -16.44
N PRO A 274 2.01 -10.38 -17.14
CA PRO A 274 2.32 -11.81 -17.13
C PRO A 274 2.61 -12.35 -15.71
N THR A 275 2.50 -13.67 -15.53
CA THR A 275 2.94 -14.37 -14.30
C THR A 275 4.40 -14.04 -13.99
N LEU A 276 4.69 -13.65 -12.75
CA LEU A 276 5.98 -13.09 -12.37
C LEU A 276 7.09 -14.15 -12.23
N LEU A 277 8.33 -13.68 -12.41
CA LEU A 277 9.53 -14.39 -11.99
C LEU A 277 9.64 -14.37 -10.46
N LEU A 278 10.27 -15.36 -9.84
CA LEU A 278 10.65 -15.25 -8.42
C LEU A 278 11.82 -14.26 -8.28
N ASN A 279 12.03 -13.61 -7.13
CA ASN A 279 13.13 -12.65 -6.99
C ASN A 279 14.51 -13.33 -7.11
N SER A 280 14.61 -14.61 -6.74
CA SER A 280 15.74 -15.51 -7.04
C SER A 280 16.02 -15.74 -8.54
N GLN A 281 15.16 -15.26 -9.44
CA GLN A 281 15.25 -15.41 -10.89
C GLN A 281 15.45 -14.07 -11.62
N ALA A 282 16.07 -13.07 -10.96
CA ALA A 282 16.33 -11.76 -11.54
C ALA A 282 17.12 -11.78 -12.86
N ASP A 283 17.99 -12.77 -13.07
CA ASP A 283 18.76 -12.94 -14.32
C ASP A 283 17.89 -13.25 -15.56
N PHE A 284 16.62 -13.62 -15.35
CA PHE A 284 15.66 -13.96 -16.42
C PHE A 284 14.69 -12.81 -16.76
N ILE A 285 14.88 -11.61 -16.19
CA ILE A 285 14.05 -10.43 -16.47
C ILE A 285 14.15 -10.04 -17.94
N ASP A 286 13.00 -9.94 -18.62
CA ASP A 286 12.87 -9.54 -20.02
C ASP A 286 11.78 -8.45 -20.13
N PRO A 287 12.16 -7.17 -20.08
CA PRO A 287 11.22 -6.05 -20.17
C PRO A 287 10.43 -6.02 -21.48
N VAL A 288 11.01 -6.53 -22.58
CA VAL A 288 10.37 -6.56 -23.90
C VAL A 288 9.22 -7.58 -23.94
N ARG A 289 9.31 -8.63 -23.12
CA ARG A 289 8.24 -9.61 -22.89
C ARG A 289 7.35 -9.32 -21.67
N GLY A 290 7.61 -8.23 -20.93
CA GLY A 290 6.93 -7.93 -19.67
C GLY A 290 7.22 -8.94 -18.55
N LEU A 291 8.35 -9.66 -18.62
CA LEU A 291 8.76 -10.64 -17.61
C LEU A 291 9.60 -9.95 -16.53
N TRP A 292 9.06 -9.86 -15.32
CA TRP A 292 9.66 -9.14 -14.20
C TRP A 292 9.63 -9.99 -12.92
N THR A 293 10.54 -9.70 -11.99
CA THR A 293 10.40 -10.12 -10.59
C THR A 293 9.54 -9.12 -9.80
N PRO A 294 8.91 -9.53 -8.68
CA PRO A 294 8.18 -8.65 -7.77
C PRO A 294 8.96 -7.38 -7.39
N ASP A 295 10.24 -7.50 -6.99
CA ASP A 295 11.06 -6.34 -6.61
C ASP A 295 11.36 -5.42 -7.80
N ALA A 296 11.73 -5.99 -8.95
CA ALA A 296 12.06 -5.21 -10.14
C ALA A 296 10.85 -4.45 -10.70
N LEU A 297 9.69 -5.11 -10.77
CA LEU A 297 8.45 -4.47 -11.23
C LEU A 297 8.00 -3.37 -10.26
N THR A 298 8.05 -3.64 -8.96
CA THR A 298 7.69 -2.65 -7.92
C THR A 298 8.62 -1.43 -7.96
N ALA A 299 9.92 -1.64 -8.20
CA ALA A 299 10.88 -0.54 -8.38
C ALA A 299 10.59 0.30 -9.64
N LYS A 300 10.19 -0.33 -10.75
CA LYS A 300 9.80 0.38 -11.98
C LYS A 300 8.51 1.18 -11.79
N ILE A 301 7.46 0.56 -11.24
CA ILE A 301 6.15 1.21 -11.06
C ILE A 301 6.24 2.39 -10.07
N ARG A 302 6.96 2.25 -8.94
CA ARG A 302 7.19 3.36 -8.00
C ARG A 302 8.04 4.50 -8.57
N GLY A 303 8.72 4.29 -9.70
CA GLY A 303 9.40 5.36 -10.45
C GLY A 303 8.48 6.21 -11.32
N ILE A 304 7.21 5.84 -11.49
CA ILE A 304 6.25 6.57 -12.32
C ILE A 304 5.65 7.74 -11.52
N LEU A 305 5.74 8.96 -12.07
CA LEU A 305 5.14 10.15 -11.47
C LEU A 305 3.62 9.96 -11.32
N GLY A 306 3.13 10.01 -10.08
CA GLY A 306 1.72 9.88 -9.75
C GLY A 306 1.31 8.55 -9.11
N VAL A 307 2.20 7.55 -9.07
CA VAL A 307 2.03 6.37 -8.19
C VAL A 307 2.28 6.78 -6.75
N LEU A 308 1.43 6.32 -5.82
CA LEU A 308 1.67 6.41 -4.37
C LEU A 308 2.26 5.10 -3.84
N GLU A 309 1.63 3.95 -4.13
CA GLU A 309 2.15 2.63 -3.74
C GLU A 309 1.56 1.51 -4.62
N VAL A 310 2.25 0.36 -4.65
CA VAL A 310 1.97 -0.82 -5.47
C VAL A 310 1.47 -1.96 -4.59
N GLY A 311 0.56 -2.80 -5.07
CA GLY A 311 0.00 -3.92 -4.32
C GLY A 311 0.95 -5.08 -4.04
N ILE A 312 2.19 -5.04 -4.55
CA ILE A 312 3.22 -6.05 -4.29
C ILE A 312 3.91 -5.78 -2.94
N PHE A 313 3.90 -6.77 -2.05
CA PHE A 313 4.63 -6.80 -0.78
C PHE A 313 5.79 -7.79 -0.95
N SER A 314 6.97 -7.26 -1.28
CA SER A 314 8.17 -8.00 -1.68
C SER A 314 9.44 -7.33 -1.17
N GLY A 315 10.51 -8.10 -1.04
CA GLY A 315 11.79 -7.67 -0.47
C GLY A 315 12.03 -8.26 0.91
N LEU A 316 12.61 -7.48 1.83
CA LEU A 316 12.98 -7.96 3.16
C LEU A 316 11.79 -8.14 4.10
N THR A 317 11.92 -9.10 5.00
CA THR A 317 11.05 -9.25 6.18
C THR A 317 11.49 -8.33 7.32
N GLY A 318 10.65 -8.18 8.35
CA GLY A 318 10.93 -7.32 9.50
C GLY A 318 12.30 -7.56 10.16
N PRO A 319 12.63 -8.80 10.58
CA PRO A 319 13.93 -9.13 11.17
C PRO A 319 15.11 -8.98 10.21
N GLN A 320 14.93 -9.28 8.92
CA GLN A 320 15.97 -9.08 7.90
C GLN A 320 16.31 -7.61 7.71
N ALA A 321 15.29 -6.74 7.74
CA ALA A 321 15.49 -5.29 7.68
C ALA A 321 16.22 -4.74 8.91
N THR A 322 15.79 -5.13 10.13
CA THR A 322 16.50 -4.80 11.37
C THR A 322 17.98 -5.26 11.33
N ALA A 323 18.28 -6.41 10.74
CA ALA A 323 19.65 -6.91 10.58
C ALA A 323 20.45 -6.18 9.48
N ALA A 324 19.79 -5.66 8.44
CA ALA A 324 20.42 -4.89 7.37
C ALA A 324 20.74 -3.44 7.78
N GLY A 325 19.95 -2.83 8.66
CA GLY A 325 20.24 -1.55 9.28
C GLY A 325 19.01 -0.80 9.78
N PRO A 326 19.17 0.19 10.67
CA PRO A 326 18.07 0.93 11.28
C PRO A 326 17.22 1.76 10.28
N ASP A 327 17.82 2.13 9.15
CA ASP A 327 17.16 2.86 8.06
C ASP A 327 16.56 1.95 6.98
N ILE A 328 16.58 0.62 7.19
CA ILE A 328 15.98 -0.39 6.30
C ILE A 328 14.68 -0.89 6.95
N GLU A 329 13.62 -1.03 6.15
CA GLU A 329 12.29 -1.41 6.62
C GLU A 329 11.78 -2.67 5.92
N GLY A 330 11.22 -3.61 6.69
CA GLY A 330 10.64 -4.84 6.16
C GLY A 330 9.22 -4.65 5.67
N VAL A 331 8.86 -5.29 4.55
CA VAL A 331 7.48 -5.27 4.00
C VAL A 331 6.92 -6.67 3.75
N LYS A 332 7.78 -7.68 3.68
CA LYS A 332 7.39 -9.06 3.42
C LYS A 332 7.04 -9.78 4.74
N PRO A 333 6.01 -10.65 4.78
CA PRO A 333 5.73 -11.43 5.98
C PRO A 333 6.89 -12.36 6.35
N VAL A 334 7.07 -12.61 7.66
CA VAL A 334 8.03 -13.62 8.18
C VAL A 334 7.45 -15.03 8.18
N LYS A 335 6.12 -15.14 8.15
CA LYS A 335 5.38 -16.40 8.21
C LYS A 335 3.98 -16.20 7.64
N ILE A 336 3.45 -17.24 7.01
CA ILE A 336 2.12 -17.23 6.41
C ILE A 336 1.34 -18.47 6.85
N TYR A 337 0.08 -18.29 7.24
CA TYR A 337 -0.85 -19.37 7.62
C TYR A 337 -1.94 -19.50 6.56
N PHE A 338 -2.07 -20.67 5.94
CA PHE A 338 -3.09 -20.98 4.93
C PHE A 338 -4.15 -21.94 5.50
N GLY A 339 -5.37 -21.46 5.70
CA GLY A 339 -6.50 -22.30 6.11
C GLY A 339 -6.88 -23.32 5.04
N LYS A 340 -7.12 -24.57 5.45
CA LYS A 340 -7.51 -25.68 4.57
C LYS A 340 -9.02 -26.01 4.70
N PRO A 341 -9.71 -26.44 3.62
CA PRO A 341 -11.15 -26.75 3.67
C PRO A 341 -11.58 -27.88 4.62
N ASP A 342 -10.62 -28.66 5.15
CA ASP A 342 -10.84 -29.67 6.19
C ASP A 342 -10.88 -29.07 7.62
N GLY A 343 -10.71 -27.75 7.76
CA GLY A 343 -10.60 -27.04 9.04
C GLY A 343 -9.18 -27.01 9.61
N GLY A 344 -8.20 -27.61 8.92
CA GLY A 344 -6.78 -27.50 9.24
C GLY A 344 -6.14 -26.22 8.70
N PHE A 345 -4.81 -26.18 8.75
CA PHE A 345 -3.99 -25.11 8.17
C PHE A 345 -2.66 -25.64 7.62
N GLU A 346 -1.96 -24.81 6.87
CA GLU A 346 -0.55 -24.97 6.47
C GLU A 346 0.24 -23.73 6.92
N THR A 347 1.56 -23.87 7.05
CA THR A 347 2.46 -22.74 7.31
C THR A 347 3.62 -22.70 6.32
N GLN A 348 4.04 -21.50 5.94
CA GLN A 348 5.23 -21.23 5.13
C GLN A 348 6.06 -20.14 5.82
N GLU A 349 7.39 -20.33 5.84
CA GLU A 349 8.43 -19.48 6.46
C GLU A 349 9.65 -19.44 5.50
#